data_AF-D5CNI8-F1
#
_entry.id   AF-D5CNI8-F1
#
_cell.length_a   1.000
_cell.length_b   1.000
_cell.length_c   1.000
_cell.angle_alpha   90.00
_cell.angle_beta   90.00
_cell.angle_gamma   90.00
#
_symmetry.space_group_name_H-M   'P 1'
#
loop_
_entity.id
_entity.type
_entity.pdbx_description
1 polymer ?
#
loop_
_entity_poly.entity_id
_entity_poly.type
_entity_poly.pdbx_seq_one_letter_code
_entity_poly.pdbx_strand_id
1 'polypeptide(L)'
;MLETLTIITLATLWLIFFRPGKTPPLESQLKIERPGRYQIVLAPKLNLAQPFLEAIAQRFAAQDSTLNGAMQCFAVRDKHVSAHGSAVYLLAISARNGMLYFQGTPPLSDDPGNYLETIRKFAKEVLMPEAGSGKPGPQGAASIVDAVNAVAQQHGIEIEHLTD
;
A
#
# COMPACT_ATOMS: atom_id res chain seq x y z
N MET A 1 32.35 14.74 35.84
CA MET A 1 32.22 13.31 35.41
C MET A 1 30.77 12.82 35.56
N LEU A 2 30.07 13.14 36.65
CA LEU A 2 28.65 12.79 36.82
C LEU A 2 27.72 13.56 35.85
N GLU A 3 28.00 14.85 35.61
CA GLU A 3 27.18 15.71 34.74
C GLU A 3 27.11 15.22 33.29
N THR A 4 28.23 14.76 32.71
CA THR A 4 28.25 14.17 31.36
C THR A 4 27.44 12.89 31.29
N LEU A 5 27.51 12.04 32.32
CA LEU A 5 26.73 10.81 32.40
C LEU A 5 25.23 11.09 32.50
N THR A 6 24.87 12.13 33.26
CA THR A 6 23.47 12.55 33.44
C THR A 6 22.89 13.08 32.13
N ILE A 7 23.64 13.91 31.40
CA ILE A 7 23.21 14.47 30.11
C ILE A 7 23.03 13.37 29.06
N ILE A 8 23.95 12.41 28.98
CA ILE A 8 23.85 11.28 28.03
C ILE A 8 22.63 10.42 28.34
N THR A 9 22.37 10.17 29.62
CA THR A 9 21.22 9.36 30.05
C THR A 9 19.91 10.07 29.70
N LEU A 10 19.82 11.38 29.94
CA LEU A 10 18.64 12.19 29.61
C LEU A 10 18.42 12.29 28.10
N ALA A 11 19.48 12.48 27.31
CA ALA A 11 19.42 12.52 25.85
C ALA A 11 18.98 11.17 25.26
N THR A 12 19.47 10.06 25.82
CA THR A 12 19.08 8.71 25.38
C THR A 12 17.61 8.42 25.70
N LEU A 13 17.17 8.75 26.92
CA LEU A 13 15.75 8.67 27.30
C LEU A 13 14.88 9.54 26.40
N TRP A 14 15.34 10.75 26.08
CA TRP A 14 14.61 11.66 25.19
C TRP A 14 14.47 11.08 23.78
N LEU A 15 15.52 10.49 23.19
CA LEU A 15 15.44 9.82 21.89
C LEU A 15 14.54 8.57 21.88
N ILE A 16 14.47 7.85 23.01
CA ILE A 16 13.59 6.68 23.17
C ILE A 16 12.12 7.11 23.25
N PHE A 17 11.82 8.16 24.03
CA PHE A 17 10.45 8.65 24.23
C PHE A 17 9.94 9.51 23.07
N PHE A 18 10.77 10.40 22.53
CA PHE A 18 10.45 11.27 21.39
C PHE A 18 10.92 10.68 20.08
N ARG A 19 10.72 9.37 19.90
CA ARG A 19 11.02 8.71 18.63
C ARG A 19 10.10 9.30 17.54
N PRO A 20 10.62 10.06 16.56
CA PRO A 20 9.80 10.65 15.51
C PRO A 20 9.44 9.54 14.53
N GLY A 21 8.28 8.91 14.67
CA GLY A 21 8.04 7.72 13.85
C GLY A 21 6.69 7.04 13.92
N LYS A 22 5.64 7.68 14.43
CA LYS A 22 4.28 7.14 14.27
C LYS A 22 3.43 8.21 13.64
N THR A 23 3.38 8.21 12.31
CA THR A 23 2.37 8.95 11.56
C THR A 23 1.01 8.54 12.12
N PRO A 24 0.25 9.46 12.73
CA PRO A 24 -1.04 9.11 13.30
C PRO A 24 -1.96 8.57 12.18
N PRO A 25 -2.85 7.61 12.49
CA PRO A 25 -3.81 7.11 11.52
C PRO A 25 -4.66 8.28 11.03
N LEU A 26 -4.74 8.45 9.71
CA LEU A 26 -5.46 9.57 9.11
C LEU A 26 -6.95 9.23 9.11
N GLU A 27 -7.78 10.06 9.74
CA GLU A 27 -9.25 9.88 9.77
C GLU A 27 -9.92 10.28 8.43
N SER A 28 -9.17 10.93 7.54
CA SER A 28 -9.59 11.31 6.19
C SER A 28 -9.03 10.33 5.14
N GLN A 29 -9.70 10.26 3.99
CA GLN A 29 -9.17 9.59 2.81
C GLN A 29 -7.81 10.18 2.44
N LEU A 30 -6.84 9.31 2.15
CA LEU A 30 -5.52 9.71 1.69
C LEU A 30 -5.44 9.57 0.17
N LYS A 31 -5.28 10.68 -0.54
CA LYS A 31 -4.95 10.70 -1.96
C LYS A 31 -3.53 11.27 -2.14
N ILE A 32 -2.63 10.45 -2.66
CA ILE A 32 -1.26 10.86 -3.00
C ILE A 32 -1.08 10.68 -4.50
N GLU A 33 -0.57 11.71 -5.16
CA GLU A 33 -0.18 11.65 -6.56
C GLU A 33 1.31 11.99 -6.67
N ARG A 34 2.07 11.12 -7.32
CA ARG A 34 3.44 11.37 -7.77
C ARG A 34 3.39 11.41 -9.29
N PRO A 35 3.41 12.62 -9.89
CA PRO A 35 3.28 12.79 -11.33
C PRO A 35 4.27 11.89 -12.09
N GLY A 36 3.75 11.11 -13.04
CA GLY A 36 4.56 10.21 -13.87
C GLY A 36 5.08 8.95 -13.16
N ARG A 37 4.66 8.66 -11.92
CA ARG A 37 5.08 7.46 -11.18
C ARG A 37 3.90 6.64 -10.67
N TYR A 38 3.12 7.21 -9.75
CA TYR A 38 2.02 6.48 -9.14
C TYR A 38 0.96 7.40 -8.51
N GLN A 39 -0.24 6.87 -8.37
CA GLN A 39 -1.35 7.43 -7.61
C GLN A 39 -1.78 6.42 -6.54
N ILE A 40 -1.92 6.88 -5.31
CA ILE A 40 -2.41 6.11 -4.17
C ILE A 40 -3.72 6.74 -3.69
N VAL A 41 -4.76 5.93 -3.55
CA VAL A 41 -6.01 6.31 -2.90
C VAL A 41 -6.36 5.31 -1.82
N LEU A 42 -6.36 5.75 -0.57
CA LEU A 42 -6.62 4.90 0.58
C LEU A 42 -7.80 5.43 1.36
N ALA A 43 -8.67 4.51 1.79
CA ALA A 43 -9.68 4.78 2.79
C ALA A 43 -9.04 5.26 4.11
N PRO A 44 -9.81 5.91 4.99
CA PRO A 44 -9.33 6.32 6.32
C PRO A 44 -8.61 5.19 7.06
N LYS A 45 -7.61 5.56 7.87
CA LYS A 45 -6.79 4.68 8.73
C LYS A 45 -5.83 3.74 7.98
N LEU A 46 -5.83 3.74 6.65
CA LEU A 46 -4.90 2.96 5.83
C LEU A 46 -3.64 3.72 5.42
N ASN A 47 -3.43 4.96 5.89
CA ASN A 47 -2.22 5.73 5.58
C ASN A 47 -0.91 5.02 6.00
N LEU A 48 -0.98 4.10 6.95
CA LEU A 48 0.15 3.29 7.39
C LEU A 48 0.59 2.25 6.36
N ALA A 49 -0.25 1.92 5.37
CA ALA A 49 0.14 1.09 4.25
C ALA A 49 1.04 1.85 3.24
N GLN A 50 1.15 3.18 3.32
CA GLN A 50 1.90 3.98 2.35
C GLN A 50 3.34 3.49 2.11
N PRO A 51 4.17 3.18 3.14
CA PRO A 51 5.54 2.72 2.91
C PRO A 51 5.61 1.43 2.09
N PHE A 52 4.66 0.51 2.32
CA PHE A 52 4.55 -0.72 1.55
C PHE A 52 4.21 -0.44 0.07
N LEU A 53 3.24 0.45 -0.18
CA LEU A 53 2.84 0.83 -1.55
C LEU A 53 3.96 1.58 -2.28
N GLU A 54 4.69 2.45 -1.59
CA GLU A 54 5.84 3.15 -2.14
C GLU A 54 6.98 2.19 -2.51
N ALA A 55 7.22 1.16 -1.69
CA ALA A 55 8.21 0.12 -2.00
C ALA A 55 7.81 -0.70 -3.24
N ILE A 56 6.53 -1.06 -3.39
CA ILE A 56 6.01 -1.70 -4.62
C ILE A 56 6.25 -0.80 -5.83
N ALA A 57 5.91 0.48 -5.72
CA ALA A 57 6.07 1.43 -6.81
C ALA A 57 7.54 1.62 -7.23
N GLN A 58 8.47 1.63 -6.27
CA GLN A 58 9.90 1.71 -6.53
C GLN A 58 10.41 0.46 -7.26
N ARG A 59 9.99 -0.72 -6.82
CA ARG A 59 10.38 -1.98 -7.46
C ARG A 59 9.84 -2.09 -8.89
N PHE A 60 8.57 -1.74 -9.09
CA PHE A 60 7.95 -1.77 -10.40
C PHE A 60 8.60 -0.78 -11.37
N ALA A 61 8.96 0.43 -10.90
CA ALA A 61 9.68 1.40 -11.72
C ALA A 61 11.05 0.90 -12.20
N ALA A 62 11.68 -0.04 -11.47
CA ALA A 62 12.91 -0.70 -11.89
C ALA A 62 12.70 -1.85 -12.89
N GLN A 63 11.47 -2.37 -13.02
CA GLN A 63 11.09 -3.55 -13.81
C GLN A 63 10.46 -3.20 -15.18
N ASP A 64 10.80 -2.03 -15.74
CA ASP A 64 10.25 -1.47 -16.99
C ASP A 64 8.86 -0.84 -16.80
N SER A 65 8.85 0.46 -16.52
CA SER A 65 7.65 1.21 -16.12
C SER A 65 6.56 1.27 -17.20
N THR A 66 6.89 1.00 -18.47
CA THR A 66 5.98 1.10 -19.62
C THR A 66 4.90 0.02 -19.69
N LEU A 67 4.97 -0.99 -18.81
CA LEU A 67 4.05 -2.12 -18.80
C LEU A 67 2.64 -1.72 -18.36
N ASN A 68 1.65 -2.01 -19.22
CA ASN A 68 0.23 -1.94 -18.87
C ASN A 68 -0.23 -3.27 -18.28
N GLY A 69 -0.78 -3.23 -17.06
CA GLY A 69 -1.22 -4.41 -16.31
C GLY A 69 -2.68 -4.31 -15.90
N ALA A 70 -3.41 -5.41 -16.06
CA ALA A 70 -4.77 -5.53 -15.56
C ALA A 70 -4.79 -5.37 -14.03
N MET A 71 -5.90 -4.88 -13.49
CA MET A 71 -6.08 -4.70 -12.05
C MET A 71 -5.91 -6.04 -11.32
N GLN A 72 -5.01 -6.07 -10.35
CA GLN A 72 -4.77 -7.18 -9.44
C GLN A 72 -5.30 -6.81 -8.06
N CYS A 73 -5.99 -7.73 -7.41
CA CYS A 73 -6.62 -7.52 -6.10
C CYS A 73 -5.95 -8.40 -5.06
N PHE A 74 -5.69 -7.86 -3.87
CA PHE A 74 -5.00 -8.56 -2.80
C PHE A 74 -5.69 -8.30 -1.46
N ALA A 75 -5.72 -9.30 -0.59
CA ALA A 75 -5.94 -9.10 0.83
C ALA A 75 -4.58 -9.04 1.52
N VAL A 76 -4.35 -8.00 2.32
CA VAL A 76 -3.05 -7.70 2.91
C VAL A 76 -3.16 -7.60 4.43
N ARG A 77 -2.31 -8.35 5.14
CA ARG A 77 -2.16 -8.31 6.58
C ARG A 77 -0.83 -7.64 6.93
N ASP A 78 -0.92 -6.35 7.20
CA ASP A 78 0.23 -5.54 7.64
C ASP A 78 0.09 -5.25 9.13
N LYS A 79 1.08 -5.68 9.92
CA LYS A 79 1.13 -5.49 11.37
C LYS A 79 1.02 -4.02 11.78
N HIS A 80 1.52 -3.09 10.95
CA HIS A 80 1.44 -1.66 11.21
C HIS A 80 0.01 -1.14 11.06
N VAL A 81 -0.74 -1.66 10.09
CA VAL A 81 -2.16 -1.30 9.86
C VAL A 81 -3.06 -2.00 10.89
N SER A 82 -2.80 -3.28 11.18
CA SER A 82 -3.56 -4.07 12.17
C SER A 82 -3.55 -3.45 13.56
N ALA A 83 -2.46 -2.79 13.95
CA ALA A 83 -2.35 -2.09 15.23
C ALA A 83 -3.34 -0.92 15.39
N HIS A 84 -3.98 -0.47 14.30
CA HIS A 84 -4.79 0.75 14.26
C HIS A 84 -6.19 0.59 13.67
N GLY A 85 -6.67 -0.66 13.51
CA GLY A 85 -8.10 -0.94 13.43
C GLY A 85 -8.52 -2.09 12.53
N SER A 86 -7.78 -2.41 11.47
CA SER A 86 -8.18 -3.46 10.52
C SER A 86 -7.07 -4.50 10.40
N ALA A 87 -7.36 -5.74 10.81
CA ALA A 87 -6.43 -6.86 10.73
C ALA A 87 -6.03 -7.18 9.28
N VAL A 88 -6.95 -6.94 8.35
CA VAL A 88 -6.78 -7.09 6.91
C VAL A 88 -7.22 -5.80 6.23
N TYR A 89 -6.52 -5.37 5.19
CA TYR A 89 -7.02 -4.40 4.23
C TYR A 89 -6.96 -4.97 2.82
N LEU A 90 -7.86 -4.48 1.97
CA LEU A 90 -7.97 -4.90 0.58
C LEU A 90 -7.24 -3.89 -0.29
N LEU A 91 -6.46 -4.37 -1.23
CA LEU A 91 -5.60 -3.57 -2.10
C LEU A 91 -5.84 -3.95 -3.56
N ALA A 92 -6.24 -2.98 -4.38
CA ALA A 92 -6.26 -3.09 -5.83
C ALA A 92 -5.09 -2.30 -6.43
N ILE A 93 -4.38 -2.93 -7.35
CA ILE A 93 -3.22 -2.35 -8.05
C ILE A 93 -3.42 -2.52 -9.55
N SER A 94 -3.21 -1.46 -10.32
CA SER A 94 -3.17 -1.54 -11.78
C SER A 94 -2.05 -0.67 -12.34
N ALA A 95 -1.52 -1.04 -13.49
CA ALA A 95 -0.50 -0.26 -14.20
C ALA A 95 -1.08 0.23 -15.53
N ARG A 96 -1.05 1.54 -15.77
CA ARG A 96 -1.52 2.16 -17.02
C ARG A 96 -0.62 3.32 -17.42
N ASN A 97 -0.22 3.36 -18.68
CA ASN A 97 0.56 4.44 -19.30
C ASN A 97 1.80 4.82 -18.50
N GLY A 98 2.55 3.84 -17.98
CA GLY A 98 3.74 4.17 -17.18
C GLY A 98 3.48 4.36 -15.68
N MET A 99 2.22 4.40 -15.25
CA MET A 99 1.84 4.79 -13.89
C MET A 99 1.13 3.66 -13.15
N LEU A 100 1.45 3.52 -11.86
CA LEU A 100 0.74 2.61 -10.96
C LEU A 100 -0.40 3.31 -10.24
N TYR A 101 -1.53 2.64 -10.14
CA TYR A 101 -2.71 3.08 -9.41
C TYR A 101 -2.96 2.09 -8.27
N PHE A 102 -2.85 2.58 -7.04
CA PHE A 102 -3.09 1.84 -5.82
C PHE A 102 -4.38 2.31 -5.17
N GLN A 103 -5.21 1.36 -4.77
CA GLN A 103 -6.50 1.62 -4.14
C GLN A 103 -6.68 0.70 -2.95
N GLY A 104 -6.89 1.26 -1.77
CA GLY A 104 -6.97 0.51 -0.53
C GLY A 104 -8.25 0.81 0.24
N THR A 105 -8.95 -0.24 0.68
CA THR A 105 -10.14 -0.14 1.54
C THR A 105 -10.11 -1.23 2.60
N PRO A 106 -10.63 -0.99 3.82
CA PRO A 106 -10.94 -2.09 4.72
C PRO A 106 -12.02 -2.99 4.09
N PRO A 107 -12.07 -4.28 4.47
CA PRO A 107 -13.19 -5.14 4.11
C PRO A 107 -14.49 -4.66 4.77
N LEU A 108 -15.63 -4.85 4.11
CA LEU A 108 -16.95 -4.53 4.70
C LEU A 108 -17.38 -5.55 5.77
N SER A 109 -16.88 -6.78 5.67
CA SER A 109 -17.15 -7.91 6.57
C SER A 109 -15.90 -8.77 6.64
N ASP A 110 -15.67 -9.48 7.74
CA ASP A 110 -14.56 -10.43 7.90
C ASP A 110 -14.71 -11.69 7.02
N ASP A 111 -15.82 -11.84 6.30
CA ASP A 111 -16.02 -12.94 5.35
C ASP A 111 -15.13 -12.78 4.10
N PRO A 112 -14.16 -13.68 3.87
CA PRO A 112 -13.22 -13.56 2.74
C PRO A 112 -13.89 -13.65 1.37
N GLY A 113 -15.07 -14.29 1.28
CA GLY A 113 -15.83 -14.42 0.04
C GLY A 113 -16.26 -13.07 -0.55
N ASN A 114 -16.42 -12.05 0.29
CA ASN A 114 -16.84 -10.71 -0.12
C ASN A 114 -15.67 -9.75 -0.43
N TYR A 115 -14.42 -10.17 -0.20
CA TYR A 115 -13.25 -9.30 -0.33
C TYR A 115 -13.07 -8.80 -1.76
N LEU A 116 -13.15 -9.71 -2.74
CA LEU A 116 -12.97 -9.39 -4.15
C LEU A 116 -14.05 -8.43 -4.65
N GLU A 117 -15.31 -8.65 -4.30
CA GLU A 117 -16.41 -7.74 -4.67
C GLU A 117 -16.23 -6.36 -4.03
N THR A 118 -15.87 -6.32 -2.74
CA THR A 118 -15.65 -5.08 -1.99
C THR A 118 -14.61 -4.20 -2.66
N ILE A 119 -13.42 -4.74 -2.94
CA ILE A 119 -12.34 -3.96 -3.54
C ILE A 119 -12.66 -3.58 -4.99
N ARG A 120 -13.33 -4.45 -5.76
CA ARG A 120 -13.79 -4.11 -7.12
C ARG A 120 -14.80 -2.97 -7.11
N LYS A 121 -15.72 -2.95 -6.14
CA LYS A 121 -16.70 -1.87 -5.99
C LYS A 121 -16.02 -0.56 -5.60
N PHE A 122 -15.15 -0.59 -4.59
CA PHE A 122 -14.37 0.57 -4.17
C PHE A 122 -13.52 1.12 -5.33
N ALA A 123 -12.88 0.25 -6.10
CA ALA A 123 -12.06 0.67 -7.23
C ALA A 123 -12.85 1.29 -8.39
N LYS A 124 -14.14 0.95 -8.52
CA LYS A 124 -15.05 1.61 -9.47
C LYS A 124 -15.51 2.98 -8.96
N GLU A 125 -15.78 3.10 -7.67
CA GLU A 125 -16.22 4.36 -7.04
C GLU A 125 -15.09 5.39 -6.96
N VAL A 126 -13.89 4.93 -6.63
CA VAL A 126 -12.66 5.73 -6.68
C VAL A 126 -12.19 5.79 -8.12
N LEU A 127 -12.87 6.62 -8.92
CA LEU A 127 -12.59 6.96 -10.31
C LEU A 127 -11.19 6.54 -10.77
N MET A 128 -11.06 5.30 -11.27
CA MET A 128 -9.96 4.97 -12.15
C MET A 128 -10.08 5.92 -13.34
N PRO A 129 -8.99 6.48 -13.88
CA PRO A 129 -9.06 7.00 -15.24
C PRO A 129 -9.58 5.85 -16.11
N GLU A 130 -10.73 6.06 -16.78
CA GLU A 130 -11.32 5.08 -17.70
C GLU A 130 -10.23 4.54 -18.63
N ALA A 131 -10.34 3.26 -18.98
CA ALA A 131 -9.33 2.53 -19.73
C ALA A 131 -8.74 3.39 -20.86
N GLY A 132 -7.53 3.91 -20.64
CA GLY A 132 -6.71 4.44 -21.73
C GLY A 132 -6.57 3.34 -22.77
N SER A 133 -6.47 3.73 -24.04
CA SER A 133 -6.52 2.88 -25.24
C SER A 133 -5.54 1.69 -25.30
N GLY A 134 -4.66 1.51 -24.31
CA GLY A 134 -3.76 0.37 -24.19
C GLY A 134 -4.45 -0.85 -23.56
N LYS A 135 -4.59 -1.94 -24.34
CA LYS A 135 -5.03 -3.22 -23.77
C LYS A 135 -4.05 -3.66 -22.67
N PRO A 136 -4.53 -3.99 -21.46
CA PRO A 136 -3.66 -4.52 -20.42
C PRO A 136 -3.05 -5.84 -20.90
N GLY A 137 -1.72 -5.93 -20.82
CA GLY A 137 -0.99 -7.14 -21.20
C GLY A 137 -0.89 -8.11 -20.02
N PRO A 138 -0.85 -9.43 -20.28
CA PRO A 138 -0.64 -10.43 -19.22
C PRO A 138 0.72 -10.26 -18.53
N GLN A 139 1.73 -9.73 -19.25
CA GLN A 139 3.06 -9.46 -18.71
C GLN A 139 3.04 -8.38 -17.62
N GLY A 140 2.25 -7.31 -17.79
CA GLY A 140 2.13 -6.27 -16.77
C GLY A 140 1.41 -6.76 -15.51
N ALA A 141 0.40 -7.62 -15.65
CA ALA A 141 -0.26 -8.25 -14.50
C ALA A 141 0.70 -9.13 -13.70
N ALA A 142 1.49 -9.96 -14.39
CA ALA A 142 2.50 -10.80 -13.75
C ALA A 142 3.58 -9.97 -13.04
N SER A 143 4.05 -8.87 -13.63
CA SER A 143 5.03 -7.97 -13.00
C SER A 143 4.47 -7.30 -11.74
N ILE A 144 3.19 -6.94 -11.71
CA ILE A 144 2.54 -6.41 -10.50
C ILE A 144 2.56 -7.48 -9.40
N VAL A 145 2.15 -8.71 -9.71
CA VAL A 145 2.13 -9.82 -8.74
C VAL A 145 3.53 -10.13 -8.23
N ASP A 146 4.55 -10.16 -9.08
CA ASP A 146 5.96 -10.34 -8.67
C ASP A 146 6.42 -9.23 -7.73
N ALA A 147 6.16 -7.97 -8.09
CA ALA A 147 6.58 -6.83 -7.30
C ALA A 147 5.93 -6.83 -5.90
N VAL A 148 4.64 -7.14 -5.81
CA VAL A 148 3.91 -7.22 -4.54
C VAL A 148 4.43 -8.37 -3.68
N ASN A 149 4.60 -9.57 -4.24
CA ASN A 149 5.14 -10.72 -3.52
C ASN A 149 6.54 -10.46 -2.96
N ALA A 150 7.43 -9.91 -3.79
CA ALA A 150 8.80 -9.63 -3.37
C ALA A 150 8.84 -8.61 -2.23
N VAL A 151 8.09 -7.52 -2.33
CA VAL A 151 8.05 -6.50 -1.26
C VAL A 151 7.38 -7.05 -0.01
N ALA A 152 6.31 -7.82 -0.14
CA ALA A 152 5.63 -8.44 1.00
C ALA A 152 6.59 -9.34 1.79
N GLN A 153 7.38 -10.17 1.11
CA GLN A 153 8.40 -11.00 1.74
C GLN A 153 9.49 -10.18 2.43
N GLN A 154 9.98 -9.11 1.82
CA GLN A 154 11.00 -8.23 2.41
C GLN A 154 10.53 -7.54 3.69
N HIS A 155 9.23 -7.22 3.76
CA HIS A 155 8.63 -6.49 4.89
C HIS A 155 7.91 -7.39 5.90
N GLY A 156 7.88 -8.71 5.67
CA GLY A 156 7.17 -9.66 6.54
C GLY A 156 5.66 -9.42 6.60
N ILE A 157 5.08 -8.99 5.46
CA ILE A 157 3.65 -8.74 5.28
C ILE A 157 3.04 -9.98 4.62
N GLU A 158 1.92 -10.46 5.15
CA GLU A 158 1.19 -11.57 4.52
C GLU A 158 0.23 -11.02 3.48
N ILE A 159 0.23 -11.62 2.30
CA ILE A 159 -0.65 -11.25 1.19
C ILE A 159 -1.35 -12.49 0.65
N GLU A 160 -2.60 -12.28 0.23
CA GLU A 160 -3.41 -13.27 -0.46
C GLU A 160 -3.89 -12.67 -1.78
N HIS A 161 -3.61 -13.34 -2.89
CA HIS A 161 -4.05 -12.89 -4.21
C HIS A 161 -5.51 -13.29 -4.43
N LEU A 162 -6.37 -12.30 -4.65
CA LEU A 162 -7.80 -12.50 -4.84
C LEU A 162 -8.07 -12.70 -6.33
N THR A 163 -8.15 -13.96 -6.75
CA THR A 163 -8.55 -14.35 -8.11
C THR A 163 -10.02 -14.79 -8.15
N ASP A 164 -10.65 -14.64 -9.32
CA ASP A 164 -12.00 -15.14 -9.61
C ASP A 164 -11.98 -16.67 -9.77
#